data_AF-A0A1H3N486-F1
#
_entry.id   AF-A0A1H3N486-F1
#
_cell.length_a   1.000
_cell.length_b   1.000
_cell.length_c   1.000
_cell.angle_alpha   90.00
_cell.angle_beta   90.00
_cell.angle_gamma   90.00
#
_symmetry.space_group_name_H-M   'P 1'
#
loop_
_entity.id
_entity.type
_entity.pdbx_description
1 polymer ?
#
loop_
_entity_poly.entity_id
_entity_poly.type
_entity_poly.pdbx_seq_one_letter_code
_entity_poly.pdbx_strand_id
1 'polypeptide(L)'
;MVRNLTAAEPSPDPELDGLMDSAQPEKFRGALPTIERLTLFRETVAERVHARRGDIAGGRVNSPDQMTIIGGHLLTALINHEYQHDQWIAEVRSRDLGHQIPDVPGTDAVCRIDGYLVLNPLT
;
A
#
# COMPACT_ATOMS: atom_id res chain seq x y z
N MET A 1 20.02 1.53 -1.79
CA MET A 1 19.64 1.28 -0.38
C MET A 1 19.50 2.61 0.33
N VAL A 2 18.28 2.99 0.77
CA VAL A 2 18.06 4.20 1.57
C VAL A 2 18.34 3.83 3.03
N ARG A 3 19.50 4.22 3.56
CA ARG A 3 20.01 3.78 4.88
C ARG A 3 19.16 4.21 6.09
N ASN A 4 18.21 5.13 5.92
CA ASN A 4 17.51 5.82 7.01
C ASN A 4 15.98 5.67 6.99
N LEU A 5 15.38 5.03 5.98
CA LEU A 5 13.94 5.11 5.76
C LEU A 5 13.13 4.13 6.62
N THR A 6 13.63 2.92 6.78
CA THR A 6 13.03 1.91 7.65
C THR A 6 14.08 1.57 8.70
N ALA A 7 13.70 1.43 9.97
CA ALA A 7 14.62 1.02 11.02
C ALA A 7 15.06 -0.46 10.90
N ALA A 8 15.18 -0.96 9.66
CA ALA A 8 15.33 -2.36 9.32
C ALA A 8 14.30 -3.26 10.04
N GLU A 9 13.06 -2.77 10.18
CA GLU A 9 12.00 -3.52 10.83
C GLU A 9 11.73 -4.82 10.04
N PRO A 10 11.66 -5.98 10.72
CA PRO A 10 11.31 -7.22 10.05
C PRO A 10 9.85 -7.17 9.58
N SER A 11 9.55 -7.92 8.51
CA SER A 11 8.18 -8.12 8.05
C SER A 11 7.29 -8.58 9.22
N PRO A 12 6.08 -8.02 9.38
CA PRO A 12 5.12 -8.49 10.38
C PRO A 12 4.75 -9.97 10.23
N ASP A 13 4.85 -10.52 9.01
CA ASP A 13 4.56 -11.91 8.69
C ASP A 13 5.44 -12.38 7.51
N PRO A 14 6.67 -12.86 7.79
CA PRO A 14 7.63 -13.22 6.74
C PRO A 14 7.16 -14.35 5.80
N GLU A 15 6.21 -15.18 6.23
CA GLU A 15 5.64 -16.21 5.35
C GLU A 15 4.72 -15.61 4.29
N LEU A 16 4.05 -14.49 4.57
CA LEU A 16 3.24 -13.78 3.58
C LEU A 16 4.09 -13.10 2.52
N ASP A 17 5.34 -12.72 2.82
CA ASP A 17 6.20 -12.00 1.87
C ASP A 17 6.37 -12.78 0.55
N GLY A 18 6.67 -14.08 0.63
CA GLY A 18 6.79 -14.92 -0.57
C GLY A 18 5.46 -15.19 -1.26
N LEU A 19 4.36 -15.22 -0.51
CA LEU A 19 3.03 -15.42 -1.07
C LEU A 19 2.53 -14.18 -1.83
N MET A 20 2.89 -13.00 -1.35
CA MET A 20 2.49 -11.70 -1.91
C MET A 20 3.49 -11.16 -2.94
N ASP A 21 4.61 -11.85 -3.17
CA ASP A 21 5.58 -11.45 -4.18
C ASP A 21 5.00 -11.60 -5.60
N SER A 22 4.72 -10.45 -6.22
CA SER A 22 4.23 -10.39 -7.60
C SER A 22 5.20 -11.01 -8.62
N ALA A 23 6.50 -11.07 -8.32
CA ALA A 23 7.51 -11.70 -9.16
C ALA A 23 7.48 -13.23 -9.11
N GLN A 24 6.90 -13.82 -8.07
CA GLN A 24 6.67 -15.26 -7.97
C GLN A 24 5.46 -15.64 -8.81
N PRO A 25 5.58 -16.52 -9.82
CA PRO A 25 4.42 -16.94 -10.63
C PRO A 25 3.32 -17.56 -9.76
N GLU A 26 2.06 -17.27 -10.08
CA GLU A 26 0.90 -17.65 -9.25
C GLU A 26 0.84 -19.15 -8.93
N LYS A 27 1.16 -20.03 -9.88
CA LYS A 27 1.21 -21.49 -9.67
C LYS A 27 2.21 -21.95 -8.61
N PHE A 28 3.13 -21.08 -8.21
CA PHE A 28 4.12 -21.33 -7.17
C PHE A 28 3.81 -20.57 -5.87
N ARG A 29 2.77 -19.73 -5.86
CA ARG A 29 2.25 -19.13 -4.63
C ARG A 29 1.45 -20.22 -3.89
N GLY A 30 1.67 -20.33 -2.58
CA GLY A 30 1.07 -21.37 -1.74
C GLY A 30 -0.45 -21.23 -1.58
N ALA A 31 -1.00 -21.84 -0.53
CA ALA A 31 -2.41 -21.66 -0.21
C ALA A 31 -2.71 -20.19 0.12
N LEU A 32 -3.87 -19.70 -0.34
CA LEU A 32 -4.34 -18.36 0.00
C LEU A 32 -4.48 -18.23 1.53
N PRO A 33 -4.09 -17.08 2.10
CA PRO A 33 -4.21 -16.85 3.54
C PRO A 33 -5.68 -16.59 3.90
N THR A 34 -6.03 -16.76 5.17
CA THR A 34 -7.37 -16.43 5.65
C THR A 34 -7.59 -14.91 5.65
N ILE A 35 -8.85 -14.50 5.60
CA ILE A 35 -9.24 -13.08 5.66
C ILE A 35 -8.74 -12.45 6.97
N GLU A 36 -8.84 -13.17 8.08
CA GLU A 36 -8.38 -12.71 9.39
C GLU A 36 -6.87 -12.45 9.40
N ARG A 37 -6.06 -13.35 8.82
CA ARG A 37 -4.61 -13.18 8.71
C ARG A 37 -4.26 -11.96 7.87
N LEU A 38 -4.92 -11.77 6.74
CA LEU A 38 -4.72 -10.58 5.89
C LEU A 38 -5.12 -9.29 6.60
N THR A 39 -6.22 -9.30 7.34
CA THR A 39 -6.71 -8.13 8.08
C THR A 39 -5.69 -7.72 9.14
N LEU A 40 -5.23 -8.67 9.96
CA LEU A 40 -4.22 -8.43 10.99
C LEU A 40 -2.90 -7.91 10.41
N PHE A 41 -2.45 -8.49 9.29
CA PHE A 41 -1.25 -8.03 8.60
C PHE A 41 -1.41 -6.57 8.12
N ARG A 42 -2.53 -6.24 7.47
CA ARG A 42 -2.81 -4.88 6.98
C ARG A 42 -2.90 -3.86 8.11
N GLU A 43 -3.56 -4.21 9.22
CA GLU A 43 -3.63 -3.35 10.40
C GLU A 43 -2.25 -3.08 11.00
N THR A 44 -1.42 -4.11 11.14
CA THR A 44 -0.06 -3.99 11.67
C THR A 44 0.82 -3.13 10.77
N VAL A 45 0.73 -3.32 9.44
CA VAL A 45 1.47 -2.49 8.48
C VAL A 45 1.01 -1.03 8.57
N ALA A 46 -0.31 -0.78 8.60
CA ALA A 46 -0.85 0.57 8.71
C ALA A 46 -0.39 1.27 9.99
N GLU A 47 -0.46 0.59 11.14
CA GLU A 47 0.02 1.11 12.41
C GLU A 47 1.50 1.52 12.35
N ARG A 48 2.37 0.63 11.84
CA ARG A 48 3.81 0.90 11.72
C ARG A 48 4.11 2.05 10.76
N VAL A 49 3.41 2.13 9.63
CA VAL A 49 3.55 3.23 8.66
C VAL A 49 3.14 4.56 9.30
N HIS A 50 2.02 4.60 10.02
CA HIS A 50 1.57 5.80 10.73
C HIS A 50 2.53 6.21 11.83
N ALA A 51 3.03 5.27 12.64
CA ALA A 51 4.03 5.53 13.67
C ALA A 51 5.31 6.12 13.06
N ARG A 52 5.84 5.51 12.00
CA ARG A 52 7.03 6.00 11.30
C ARG A 52 6.84 7.40 10.72
N ARG A 53 5.67 7.67 10.11
CA ARG A 53 5.33 9.01 9.62
C ARG A 53 5.26 10.02 10.77
N GLY A 54 4.71 9.62 11.92
CA GLY A 54 4.69 10.42 13.13
C GLY A 54 6.10 10.73 13.67
N ASP A 55 7.02 9.78 13.60
CA ASP A 55 8.42 9.97 14.00
C ASP A 55 9.17 10.93 13.08
N ILE A 56 8.97 10.81 11.77
CA ILE A 56 9.54 11.74 10.78
C ILE A 56 9.02 13.16 11.03
N ALA A 57 7.70 13.33 11.14
CA ALA A 57 7.07 14.63 11.38
C ALA A 57 7.49 15.23 12.73
N GLY A 58 7.74 14.40 13.73
CA GLY A 58 8.18 14.81 15.06
C GLY A 58 9.70 14.99 15.21
N GLY A 59 10.49 14.84 14.14
CA GLY A 59 11.95 14.98 14.20
C GLY A 59 12.66 13.85 14.96
N ARG A 60 11.99 12.72 15.23
CA ARG A 60 12.52 11.57 16.01
C ARG A 60 13.31 10.58 15.15
N VAL A 61 13.92 11.07 14.08
CA VAL A 61 14.76 10.32 13.14
C VAL A 61 16.04 11.12 12.84
N ASN A 62 17.10 10.45 12.39
CA ASN A 62 18.41 11.11 12.18
C ASN A 62 18.41 12.19 11.09
N SER A 63 17.49 12.14 10.11
CA SER A 63 17.47 13.06 8.96
C SER A 63 16.03 13.43 8.57
N PRO A 64 15.30 14.18 9.41
CA PRO A 64 13.86 14.38 9.28
C PRO A 64 13.45 15.06 7.97
N ASP A 65 14.19 16.08 7.51
CA ASP A 65 13.89 16.79 6.25
C ASP A 65 14.08 15.86 5.04
N GLN A 66 15.20 15.13 4.99
CA GLN A 66 15.45 14.14 3.95
C GLN A 66 14.37 13.03 3.97
N MET A 67 14.00 12.55 5.16
CA MET A 67 12.98 11.50 5.30
C MET A 67 11.58 11.98 4.94
N THR A 68 11.29 13.27 5.13
CA THR A 68 10.04 13.88 4.67
C THR A 68 9.95 13.83 3.15
N ILE A 69 11.02 14.22 2.45
CA ILE A 69 11.07 14.19 0.97
C ILE A 69 10.95 12.76 0.44
N ILE A 70 11.79 11.84 0.92
CA ILE A 70 11.82 10.46 0.43
C ILE A 70 10.51 9.74 0.79
N GLY A 71 10.03 9.89 2.02
CA GLY A 71 8.80 9.30 2.50
C GLY A 71 7.58 9.78 1.73
N GLY A 72 7.52 11.07 1.37
CA GLY A 72 6.45 11.63 0.54
C GLY A 72 6.35 10.97 -0.83
N HIS A 73 7.47 10.82 -1.54
CA HIS A 73 7.50 10.15 -2.84
C HIS A 73 7.10 8.67 -2.74
N LEU A 74 7.58 7.95 -1.73
CA LEU A 74 7.27 6.54 -1.55
C LEU A 74 5.82 6.30 -1.17
N LEU A 75 5.26 7.09 -0.25
CA LEU A 75 3.84 7.00 0.09
C LEU A 75 2.97 7.32 -1.12
N THR A 76 3.34 8.31 -1.93
CA THR A 76 2.62 8.62 -3.18
C THR A 76 2.59 7.41 -4.12
N ALA A 77 3.76 6.78 -4.33
CA ALA A 77 3.85 5.58 -5.18
C ALA A 77 3.04 4.40 -4.61
N LEU A 78 3.10 4.16 -3.31
CA LEU A 78 2.36 3.09 -2.64
C LEU A 78 0.84 3.32 -2.68
N ILE A 79 0.37 4.54 -2.42
CA ILE A 79 -1.06 4.86 -2.47
C ILE A 79 -1.60 4.67 -3.88
N ASN A 80 -0.87 5.12 -4.90
CA ASN A 80 -1.27 4.90 -6.30
C ASN A 80 -1.24 3.42 -6.69
N HIS A 81 -0.29 2.65 -6.16
CA HIS A 81 -0.24 1.19 -6.33
C HIS A 81 -1.47 0.51 -5.70
N GLU A 82 -1.90 0.90 -4.50
CA GLU A 82 -3.14 0.37 -3.90
C GLU A 82 -4.37 0.71 -4.75
N TYR A 83 -4.48 1.93 -5.30
CA TYR A 83 -5.59 2.25 -6.21
C TYR A 83 -5.54 1.44 -7.52
N GLN A 84 -4.36 1.03 -7.98
CA GLN A 84 -4.23 0.10 -9.09
C GLN A 84 -4.83 -1.27 -8.73
N HIS A 85 -4.53 -1.78 -7.53
CA HIS A 85 -5.13 -3.02 -7.03
C HIS A 85 -6.64 -2.90 -6.83
N ASP A 86 -7.13 -1.77 -6.31
CA ASP A 86 -8.57 -1.53 -6.14
C ASP A 86 -9.32 -1.62 -7.49
N GLN A 87 -8.76 -1.03 -8.54
CA GLN A 87 -9.33 -1.11 -9.89
C GLN A 87 -9.35 -2.57 -10.39
N TRP A 88 -8.25 -3.31 -10.22
CA TRP A 88 -8.19 -4.71 -10.62
C TRP A 88 -9.20 -5.59 -9.84
N ILE A 89 -9.30 -5.38 -8.52
CA ILE A 89 -10.28 -6.07 -7.67
C ILE A 89 -11.71 -5.73 -8.12
N ALA A 90 -11.99 -4.46 -8.44
CA ALA A 90 -13.30 -4.03 -8.93
C ALA A 90 -13.67 -4.72 -10.26
N GLU A 91 -12.70 -4.90 -11.17
CA GLU A 91 -12.90 -5.63 -12.41
C GLU A 91 -13.24 -7.09 -12.17
N VAL A 92 -12.48 -7.80 -11.33
CA VAL A 92 -12.77 -9.20 -10.98
C VAL A 92 -14.14 -9.31 -10.29
N ARG A 93 -14.41 -8.44 -9.31
CA ARG A 93 -15.69 -8.44 -8.58
C ARG A 93 -16.88 -8.23 -9.49
N SER A 94 -16.83 -7.24 -10.37
CA SER A 94 -17.97 -6.89 -11.23
C SER A 94 -18.11 -7.83 -12.43
N ARG A 95 -17.02 -8.05 -13.18
CA ARG A 95 -17.03 -8.79 -14.45
C ARG A 95 -17.13 -10.30 -14.23
N ASP A 96 -16.34 -10.84 -13.31
CA ASP A 96 -16.17 -12.28 -13.18
C ASP A 96 -17.07 -12.87 -12.08
N LEU A 97 -17.42 -12.07 -11.07
CA LEU A 97 -18.22 -12.49 -9.92
C LEU A 97 -19.62 -11.86 -9.84
N GLY A 98 -19.93 -10.86 -10.68
CA GLY A 98 -21.24 -10.20 -10.71
C GLY A 98 -21.58 -9.40 -9.45
N HIS A 99 -20.59 -9.02 -8.66
CA HIS A 99 -20.77 -8.23 -7.44
C HIS A 99 -20.80 -6.73 -7.72
N GLN A 100 -21.61 -6.00 -6.97
CA GLN A 100 -21.55 -4.54 -6.95
C GLN A 100 -20.19 -4.06 -6.44
N ILE A 101 -19.72 -2.97 -7.02
CA ILE A 101 -18.50 -2.27 -6.62
C ILE A 101 -18.86 -1.00 -5.84
N PRO A 102 -18.01 -0.57 -4.89
CA PRO A 102 -18.20 0.71 -4.20
C PRO A 102 -18.18 1.90 -5.17
N ASP A 103 -18.82 2.99 -4.76
CA ASP A 103 -18.73 4.26 -5.48
C ASP A 103 -17.31 4.84 -5.42
N VAL A 104 -16.99 5.67 -6.41
CA VAL A 104 -15.72 6.41 -6.46
C VAL A 104 -15.66 7.41 -5.30
N PRO A 105 -14.50 7.62 -4.65
CA PRO A 105 -14.34 8.63 -3.61
C PRO A 105 -14.72 10.03 -4.12
N GLY A 106 -15.64 10.70 -3.41
CA GLY A 106 -16.06 12.07 -3.72
C GLY A 106 -15.10 13.14 -3.16
N THR A 107 -13.84 13.13 -3.59
CA THR A 107 -12.78 14.06 -3.13
C THR A 107 -11.88 14.51 -4.28
N ASP A 108 -11.42 15.77 -4.23
CA ASP A 108 -10.49 16.33 -5.21
C ASP A 108 -9.03 15.88 -5.00
N ALA A 109 -8.76 15.17 -3.89
CA ALA A 109 -7.44 14.61 -3.58
C ALA A 109 -7.03 13.45 -4.50
N VAL A 110 -7.98 12.90 -5.27
CA VAL A 110 -7.71 11.89 -6.29
C VAL A 110 -8.27 12.31 -7.63
N CYS A 111 -7.63 11.88 -8.71
CA CYS A 111 -8.12 12.05 -10.06
C CYS A 111 -8.00 10.74 -10.85
N ARG A 112 -8.59 10.69 -12.04
CA ARG A 112 -8.48 9.53 -12.94
C ARG A 112 -7.43 9.77 -14.02
N ILE A 113 -6.51 8.83 -14.17
CA ILE A 113 -5.54 8.76 -15.26
C ILE A 113 -5.56 7.33 -15.81
N ASP A 114 -5.76 7.19 -17.12
CA ASP A 114 -5.80 5.89 -17.82
C ASP A 114 -6.76 4.85 -17.20
N GLY A 115 -7.86 5.33 -16.61
CA GLY A 115 -8.86 4.49 -15.94
C GLY A 115 -8.58 4.20 -14.46
N TYR A 116 -7.40 4.53 -13.95
CA TYR A 116 -7.00 4.31 -12.56
C TYR A 116 -7.21 5.57 -11.71
N LEU A 117 -7.60 5.37 -10.44
CA LEU A 117 -7.50 6.44 -9.46
C LEU A 117 -6.04 6.64 -9.07
N VAL A 118 -5.65 7.90 -8.96
CA VAL A 118 -4.32 8.30 -8.49
C VAL A 118 -4.46 9.52 -7.59
N LEU A 119 -3.54 9.69 -6.65
CA LEU A 119 -3.41 10.95 -5.92
C LEU A 119 -3.23 12.10 -6.91
N ASN A 120 -3.98 13.16 -6.69
CA ASN A 120 -3.92 14.35 -7.51
C ASN A 120 -2.59 15.08 -7.25
N PRO A 121 -1.70 15.23 -8.25
CA PRO A 121 -0.40 15.86 -8.05
C PRO A 121 -0.49 17.39 -7.88
N LEU A 122 -1.68 17.98 -8.03
CA LEU A 122 -1.94 19.42 -7.93
C LEU A 122 -2.54 19.83 -6.58
N THR A 123 -2.80 18.87 -5.69
CA THR A 123 -3.23 19.10 -4.30
C THR A 123 -2.10 18.80 -3.34
#